data_AF-X5TSJ4-F1
#
_entry.id   AF-X5TSJ4-F1
#
_cell.length_a   1.000
_cell.length_b   1.000
_cell.length_c   1.000
_cell.angle_alpha   90.00
_cell.angle_beta   90.00
_cell.angle_gamma   90.00
#
_symmetry.space_group_name_H-M   'P 1'
#
loop_
_entity.id
_entity.type
_entity.pdbx_description
1 polymer ?
#
loop_
_entity_poly.entity_id
_entity_poly.type
_entity_poly.pdbx_seq_one_letter_code
_entity_poly.pdbx_strand_id
1 'polypeptide(L)' 'MATLRYDERQEPDGTWTVFDVFTGQPAIVAGHPSVDLPDMEYAEELAAILNANDLKQRLSHGRFPGGFA' A
#
# COMPACT_ATOMS: atom_id res chain seq x y z
N MET A 1 -6.22 1.86 15.79
CA MET A 1 -5.74 2.53 14.56
C MET A 1 -5.69 1.48 13.47
N ALA A 2 -6.25 1.75 12.29
CA ALA A 2 -6.07 0.85 11.15
C ALA A 2 -4.64 1.04 10.64
N THR A 3 -3.81 0.00 10.71
CA THR A 3 -2.51 0.00 10.04
C THR A 3 -2.75 0.06 8.52
N LEU A 4 -2.10 1.03 7.88
CA LEU A 4 -1.96 1.12 6.43
C LEU A 4 -1.09 -0.04 5.96
N ARG A 5 -1.47 -0.66 4.84
CA ARG A 5 -0.77 -1.83 4.30
C ARG A 5 0.43 -1.44 3.45
N TYR A 6 0.37 -0.29 2.81
CA TYR A 6 1.40 0.20 1.91
C TYR A 6 2.03 1.46 2.47
N ASP A 7 3.34 1.59 2.26
CA ASP A 7 4.16 2.72 2.68
C ASP A 7 5.24 2.96 1.63
N GLU A 8 5.80 4.15 1.59
CA GLU A 8 6.88 4.53 0.69
C GLU A 8 8.24 4.55 1.41
N ARG A 9 9.30 4.24 0.67
CA ARG A 9 10.67 4.47 1.14
C ARG A 9 11.55 4.96 0.00
N GLN A 10 12.50 5.81 0.35
CA GLN A 10 13.57 6.20 -0.56
C GLN A 10 14.67 5.14 -0.56
N GLU A 11 15.10 4.74 -1.76
CA GLU A 11 16.20 3.82 -1.98
C GLU A 11 17.56 4.57 -2.03
N PRO A 12 18.71 3.87 -1.86
CA PRO A 12 20.03 4.51 -1.83
C PRO A 12 20.43 5.25 -3.12
N ASP A 13 19.80 4.92 -4.25
CA ASP A 13 20.00 5.57 -5.54
C ASP A 13 19.14 6.84 -5.72
N GLY A 14 18.32 7.17 -4.72
CA GLY A 14 17.44 8.34 -4.71
C GLY A 14 16.06 8.09 -5.31
N THR A 15 15.81 6.90 -5.87
CA THR A 15 14.48 6.49 -6.33
C THR A 15 13.56 6.12 -5.17
N TRP A 16 12.28 5.97 -5.45
CA TRP A 16 11.29 5.60 -4.45
C TRP A 16 10.69 4.22 -4.73
N THR A 17 10.36 3.51 -3.66
CA THR A 17 9.65 2.22 -3.70
C THR A 17 8.42 2.30 -2.81
N VAL A 18 7.27 1.92 -3.35
CA VAL A 18 6.07 1.64 -2.54
C VAL A 18 6.07 0.15 -2.21
N PHE A 19 6.00 -0.18 -0.93
CA PHE A 19 6.11 -1.56 -0.44
C PHE A 19 4.97 -1.93 0.50
N ASP A 20 4.68 -3.21 0.59
CA ASP A 20 3.76 -3.76 1.57
C ASP A 20 4.47 -3.90 2.93
N VAL A 21 3.97 -3.23 3.96
CA VAL A 21 4.62 -3.15 5.27
C VAL A 21 4.68 -4.50 6.01
N PHE A 22 3.80 -5.44 5.67
CA PHE A 22 3.76 -6.75 6.31
C PHE A 22 4.74 -7.74 5.68
N THR A 23 5.03 -7.58 4.38
CA THR A 23 5.91 -8.49 3.64
C THR A 23 7.28 -7.89 3.32
N GLY A 24 7.41 -6.56 3.36
CA GLY A 24 8.57 -5.80 2.90
C GLY A 24 8.74 -5.76 1.38
N GLN A 25 7.90 -6.46 0.62
CA GLN A 25 8.02 -6.57 -0.83
C GLN A 25 7.43 -5.35 -1.54
N PRO A 26 7.96 -4.97 -2.72
CA PRO A 26 7.35 -3.93 -3.55
C PRO A 26 5.89 -4.25 -3.85
N ALA A 27 5.05 -3.21 -3.83
CA ALA A 27 3.68 -3.33 -4.29
C ALA A 27 3.67 -3.70 -5.78
N ILE A 28 2.74 -4.57 -6.19
CA ILE A 28 2.57 -4.94 -7.60
C ILE A 28 1.38 -4.17 -8.16
N VAL A 29 1.65 -3.24 -9.07
CA VAL A 29 0.65 -2.42 -9.76
C VAL A 29 0.66 -2.78 -11.24
N ALA A 30 -0.51 -3.17 -11.77
CA ALA A 30 -0.65 -3.60 -13.16
C ALA A 30 0.33 -4.71 -13.60
N GLY A 31 0.78 -5.56 -12.66
CA GLY A 31 1.75 -6.63 -12.92
C GLY A 31 3.22 -6.21 -12.82
N HIS A 32 3.50 -4.96 -12.46
CA HIS A 32 4.85 -4.42 -12.33
C HIS A 32 5.16 -4.04 -10.87
N PRO A 33 6.37 -4.31 -10.36
CA PRO A 33 6.78 -3.83 -9.05
C PRO A 33 6.89 -2.31 -9.05
N SER A 34 6.35 -1.67 -8.00
CA SER A 34 6.41 -0.23 -7.77
C SER A 34 7.75 0.19 -7.18
N VAL A 35 8.81 0.00 -7.97
CA VAL A 35 10.20 0.38 -7.70
C VAL A 35 10.64 1.45 -8.71
N ASP A 36 11.81 2.04 -8.49
CA ASP A 36 12.42 3.04 -9.39
C ASP A 36 11.51 4.26 -9.66
N LEU A 37 10.66 4.62 -8.68
CA LEU A 37 9.73 5.73 -8.82
C LEU A 37 10.48 7.07 -8.80
N PRO A 38 10.05 8.05 -9.63
CA PRO A 38 10.85 9.24 -9.94
C PRO A 38 10.98 10.23 -8.78
N ASP A 39 9.96 10.30 -7.92
CA ASP A 39 9.90 11.30 -6.85
C ASP A 39 8.96 10.85 -5.71
N MET A 40 9.09 11.58 -4.59
CA MET A 40 8.34 11.34 -3.36
C MET A 40 6.84 11.52 -3.53
N GLU A 41 6.42 12.57 -4.24
CA GLU A 41 4.99 12.90 -4.41
C GLU A 41 4.27 11.78 -5.17
N TYR A 42 4.90 11.25 -6.21
CA TYR A 42 4.39 10.10 -6.94
C TYR A 42 4.27 8.84 -6.05
N ALA A 43 5.28 8.58 -5.21
CA ALA A 43 5.27 7.42 -4.31
C ALA A 43 4.19 7.55 -3.21
N GLU A 44 4.08 8.72 -2.59
CA GLU A 44 3.05 9.06 -1.59
C GLU A 44 1.63 8.91 -2.17
N GLU A 45 1.39 9.46 -3.37
CA GLU A 45 0.09 9.35 -4.04
C GLU A 45 -0.26 7.88 -4.31
N LEU A 46 0.71 7.11 -4.82
CA LEU A 46 0.52 5.69 -5.12
C LEU A 46 0.22 4.89 -3.85
N ALA A 47 0.96 5.13 -2.76
CA ALA A 47 0.71 4.50 -1.46
C ALA A 47 -0.70 4.83 -0.93
N ALA A 48 -1.13 6.09 -1.05
CA ALA A 48 -2.47 6.53 -0.65
C ALA A 48 -3.57 5.81 -1.45
N ILE A 49 -3.43 5.70 -2.78
CA ILE A 49 -4.36 4.97 -3.66
C ILE A 49 -4.46 3.49 -3.25
N LEU A 50 -3.32 2.84 -3.06
CA LEU A 50 -3.27 1.43 -2.70
C LEU A 50 -3.90 1.16 -1.33
N ASN A 51 -3.65 2.02 -0.35
CA ASN A 51 -4.26 1.93 0.98
C ASN A 51 -5.77 2.18 0.95
N ALA A 52 -6.25 3.13 0.15
CA ALA A 52 -7.69 3.34 -0.03
C ALA A 52 -8.36 2.09 -0.63
N ASN A 53 -7.70 1.42 -1.58
CA ASN A 53 -8.18 0.18 -2.15
C ASN A 53 -8.15 -0.98 -1.14
N ASP A 54 -7.08 -1.14 -0.35
CA ASP A 54 -7.00 -2.11 0.75
C ASP A 54 -8.17 -1.91 1.73
N LEU A 55 -8.41 -0.68 2.16
CA LEU A 55 -9.51 -0.35 3.07
C LEU A 55 -10.87 -0.70 2.45
N LYS A 56 -11.10 -0.33 1.19
CA LYS A 56 -12.34 -0.68 0.47
C LYS A 56 -12.53 -2.19 0.39
N GLN A 57 -11.46 -2.95 0.11
CA GLN A 57 -11.52 -4.41 0.04
C GLN A 57 -11.80 -5.03 1.41
N ARG A 58 -11.21 -4.51 2.49
CA ARG A 58 -11.46 -4.97 3.87
C ARG A 58 -12.87 -4.69 4.32
N LEU A 59 -13.43 -3.54 3.95
CA LEU A 59 -14.82 -3.19 4.23
C LEU A 59 -15.81 -4.04 3.39
N SER A 60 -15.49 -4.27 2.12
CA SER A 60 -16.32 -5.10 1.22
C SER A 60 -16.27 -6.58 1.61
N HIS A 61 -15.10 -7.07 2.04
CA HIS A 61 -14.90 -8.40 2.61
C HIS A 61 -15.26 -8.46 4.09
N GLY A 62 -16.23 -7.67 4.54
CA GLY A 62 -16.80 -7.73 5.88
C GLY A 62 -17.38 -9.11 6.22
N ARG A 63 -16.51 -10.08 6.52
CA ARG A 63 -16.66 -10.97 7.67
C ARG A 63 -16.71 -10.02 8.87
N PHE A 64 -17.91 -9.67 9.30
CA PHE A 64 -18.12 -9.05 10.60
C PHE A 64 -17.47 -9.94 11.69
N PRO A 65 -16.47 -9.48 12.44
CA PRO A 65 -16.21 -10.07 13.74
C PRO A 65 -17.20 -9.41 14.72
N GLY A 66 -18.45 -9.87 14.71
CA GLY A 66 -19.46 -9.30 15.61
C GLY A 66 -20.88 -9.48 15.10
N GLY A 67 -21.34 -10.73 15.00
CA GLY A 67 -22.75 -10.99 15.25
C GLY A 67 -23.00 -10.69 16.72
N PHE A 68 -23.60 -9.54 17.02
CA PHE A 68 -24.18 -9.31 18.32
C PHE A 68 -25.60 -9.87 18.28
N ALA A 69 -25.83 -10.81 19.20
CA ALA A 69 -27.12 -11.37 19.56
C ALA A 69 -28.07 -10.32 20.12
#